data_AF-A0A9P8CA86-F1
#
_entry.id   AF-A0A9P8CA86-F1
#
_cell.length_a   1.000
_cell.length_b   1.000
_cell.length_c   1.000
_cell.angle_alpha   90.00
_cell.angle_beta   90.00
_cell.angle_gamma   90.00
#
_symmetry.space_group_name_H-M   'P 1'
#
loop_
_entity.id
_entity.type
_entity.pdbx_description
1 polymer ?
#
loop_
_entity_poly.entity_id
_entity_poly.type
_entity_poly.pdbx_seq_one_letter_code
_entity_poly.pdbx_strand_id
1 'polypeptide(L)'
;MPSLRNVLKALALSSFALISTAAPVQDACGPAPVTTSTSSTSVVPTSTATSTSASASPTKVLKIPASGATPDLNTTSLTLKYVALGRGIQNYTCSEVGKRGAAIGAVATLYDATDLAYSNEALLHSLPGMVVNLPVASAGSVRTAIKRVNLSVLGHHFFDAAGTPVFQLDNGKVIYATKTENVKAPGSAPKGPAGTGAVDWLKLITKLNYVGGVSNGLSEVYRIETAGGVSTLCTAASGVISVEYAAEYWFFD
;
A
#
# COMPACT_ATOMS: atom_id res chain seq x y z
N MET A 1 10.41 -34.34 50.03
CA MET A 1 9.93 -33.21 50.85
C MET A 1 10.12 -31.91 50.08
N PRO A 2 9.07 -31.33 49.46
CA PRO A 2 9.18 -30.03 48.82
C PRO A 2 8.91 -28.91 49.84
N SER A 3 9.83 -27.95 49.88
CA SER A 3 9.85 -26.80 50.79
C SER A 3 8.80 -25.76 50.42
N LEU A 4 7.93 -25.49 51.38
CA LEU A 4 6.93 -24.43 51.47
C LEU A 4 7.62 -23.07 51.59
N ARG A 5 7.45 -22.16 50.61
CA ARG A 5 7.54 -20.68 50.74
C ARG A 5 7.49 -20.00 49.37
N ASN A 6 6.29 -19.58 48.95
CA ASN A 6 6.01 -18.16 48.76
C ASN A 6 4.52 -17.97 48.44
N VAL A 7 3.86 -17.46 49.48
CA VAL A 7 2.45 -17.12 49.57
C VAL A 7 2.20 -15.80 48.83
N LEU A 8 1.09 -15.80 48.09
CA LEU A 8 0.22 -14.69 47.69
C LEU A 8 0.73 -13.26 47.96
N LYS A 9 0.83 -12.47 46.88
CA LYS A 9 0.33 -11.10 46.89
C LYS A 9 -0.56 -10.86 45.67
N ALA A 10 -1.84 -11.15 45.87
CA ALA A 10 -2.90 -10.50 45.11
C ALA A 10 -3.02 -9.06 45.62
N LEU A 11 -2.72 -8.07 44.77
CA LEU A 11 -3.23 -6.72 44.94
C LEU A 11 -4.11 -6.41 43.73
N ALA A 12 -5.41 -6.51 43.96
CA ALA A 12 -6.40 -5.80 43.16
C ALA A 12 -6.24 -4.31 43.41
N LEU A 13 -6.00 -3.52 42.36
CA LEU A 13 -6.27 -2.08 42.39
C LEU A 13 -7.39 -1.78 41.40
N SER A 14 -8.47 -1.28 41.99
CA SER A 14 -9.69 -0.79 41.39
C SER A 14 -9.46 0.43 40.50
N SER A 15 -10.08 0.37 39.32
CA SER A 15 -10.82 1.40 38.59
C SER A 15 -10.59 2.88 38.95
N PHE A 16 -10.14 3.64 37.95
CA PHE A 16 -10.64 5.00 37.68
C PHE A 16 -10.90 5.13 36.18
N ALA A 17 -12.17 4.96 35.77
CA ALA A 17 -12.65 5.33 34.45
C ALA A 17 -13.03 6.82 34.49
N LEU A 18 -12.28 7.66 33.78
CA LEU A 18 -12.67 9.04 33.52
C LEU A 18 -13.70 9.04 32.38
N ILE A 19 -14.97 9.15 32.75
CA ILE A 19 -16.07 9.38 31.80
C ILE A 19 -16.05 10.89 31.48
N SER A 20 -15.59 11.23 30.28
CA SER A 20 -15.76 12.59 29.73
C SER A 20 -17.14 12.68 29.07
N THR A 21 -18.10 13.28 29.76
CA THR A 21 -19.41 13.62 29.20
C THR A 21 -19.33 15.01 28.54
N ALA A 22 -19.22 15.06 27.22
CA ALA A 22 -19.50 16.28 26.48
C ALA A 22 -21.01 16.34 26.20
N ALA A 23 -21.71 17.26 26.86
CA ALA A 23 -23.11 17.58 26.61
C ALA A 23 -23.26 18.35 25.27
N PRO A 24 -24.43 18.26 24.61
CA PRO A 24 -24.68 18.89 23.32
C PRO A 24 -24.96 20.39 23.51
N VAL A 25 -24.34 21.22 22.66
CA VAL A 25 -24.74 22.63 22.50
C VAL A 25 -25.88 22.66 21.49
N GLN A 26 -27.10 22.91 21.97
CA GLN A 26 -28.22 23.37 21.16
C GLN A 26 -28.50 24.83 21.50
N ASP A 27 -28.58 25.67 20.46
CA ASP A 27 -29.43 26.85 20.31
C ASP A 27 -28.89 27.67 19.12
N ALA A 28 -29.65 28.30 18.25
CA ALA A 28 -31.08 28.31 17.99
C ALA A 28 -31.28 28.97 16.60
N CYS A 29 -32.49 28.79 16.09
CA CYS A 29 -33.06 29.20 14.82
C CYS A 29 -32.89 30.67 14.40
N GLY A 30 -32.89 30.90 13.08
CA GLY A 30 -33.31 32.18 12.47
C GLY A 30 -33.03 32.26 10.96
N PRO A 31 -34.06 32.22 10.08
CA PRO A 31 -33.90 32.45 8.65
C PRO A 31 -34.08 33.93 8.30
N ALA A 32 -33.26 34.44 7.37
CA ALA A 32 -33.46 35.74 6.72
C ALA A 32 -32.74 35.75 5.37
N PRO A 33 -33.11 36.65 4.44
CA PRO A 33 -34.35 36.68 3.68
C PRO A 33 -34.11 36.33 2.21
N VAL A 34 -35.20 36.01 1.52
CA VAL A 34 -35.27 35.88 0.06
C VAL A 34 -35.05 37.25 -0.57
N THR A 35 -34.05 37.37 -1.45
CA THR A 35 -33.94 38.48 -2.39
C THR A 35 -33.95 37.94 -3.81
N THR A 36 -35.04 38.23 -4.50
CA THR A 36 -35.27 38.09 -5.94
C THR A 36 -34.32 38.98 -6.74
N SER A 37 -33.65 38.44 -7.75
CA SER A 37 -33.18 39.24 -8.89
C SER A 37 -33.14 38.40 -10.18
N THR A 38 -34.20 38.59 -10.95
CA THR A 38 -34.28 38.75 -12.41
C THR A 38 -33.22 38.14 -13.32
N SER A 39 -33.77 37.33 -14.23
CA SER A 39 -33.25 36.80 -15.48
C SER A 39 -32.48 37.79 -16.35
N SER A 40 -31.41 37.31 -16.97
CA SER A 40 -30.96 37.77 -18.28
C SER A 40 -30.53 36.59 -19.13
N THR A 41 -31.34 36.30 -20.14
CA THR A 41 -31.06 35.38 -21.24
C THR A 41 -29.98 35.97 -22.13
N SER A 42 -28.90 35.23 -22.38
CA SER A 42 -28.01 35.49 -23.51
C SER A 42 -27.77 34.20 -24.28
N VAL A 43 -28.35 34.14 -25.47
CA VAL A 43 -28.25 33.09 -26.47
C VAL A 43 -27.09 33.42 -27.40
N VAL A 44 -26.07 32.56 -27.53
CA VAL A 44 -25.19 32.47 -28.72
C VAL A 44 -24.47 31.09 -28.72
N PRO A 45 -23.95 30.58 -29.85
CA PRO A 45 -24.63 29.69 -30.78
C PRO A 45 -24.09 28.24 -30.74
N THR A 46 -24.92 27.31 -31.22
CA THR A 46 -24.56 25.93 -31.52
C THR A 46 -23.54 25.87 -32.66
N SER A 47 -22.29 25.49 -32.36
CA SER A 47 -21.35 25.00 -33.37
C SER A 47 -21.28 23.48 -33.29
N THR A 48 -21.96 22.83 -34.21
CA THR A 48 -21.87 21.40 -34.49
C THR A 48 -20.45 21.07 -34.96
N ALA A 49 -19.59 20.65 -34.04
CA ALA A 49 -18.31 20.05 -34.39
C ALA A 49 -18.49 18.54 -34.55
N THR A 50 -18.68 18.11 -35.79
CA THR A 50 -18.57 16.71 -36.20
C THR A 50 -17.14 16.26 -35.93
N SER A 51 -16.91 15.67 -34.76
CA SER A 51 -15.65 15.04 -34.41
C SER A 51 -15.66 13.61 -34.95
N THR A 52 -15.14 13.46 -36.16
CA THR A 52 -14.75 12.15 -36.68
C THR A 52 -13.53 11.69 -35.88
N SER A 53 -13.73 11.08 -34.71
CA SER A 53 -12.67 10.44 -33.96
C SER A 53 -12.29 9.15 -34.68
N ALA A 54 -11.32 9.23 -35.58
CA ALA A 54 -10.65 8.07 -36.13
C ALA A 54 -10.00 7.30 -34.97
N SER A 55 -10.61 6.15 -34.65
CA SER A 55 -10.09 5.16 -33.72
C SER A 55 -8.81 4.56 -34.29
N ALA A 56 -7.66 4.99 -33.77
CA ALA A 56 -6.41 4.27 -33.88
C ALA A 56 -5.68 4.33 -32.54
N SER A 57 -6.06 3.47 -31.61
CA SER A 57 -5.23 3.23 -30.41
C SER A 57 -4.07 2.31 -30.79
N PRO A 58 -2.81 2.71 -30.56
CA PRO A 58 -1.76 1.71 -30.42
C PRO A 58 -2.03 0.92 -29.14
N THR A 59 -2.21 -0.39 -29.25
CA THR A 59 -2.29 -1.34 -28.11
C THR A 59 -0.96 -1.35 -27.38
N LYS A 60 -0.79 -0.41 -26.45
CA LYS A 60 0.37 -0.33 -25.56
C LYS A 60 0.47 -1.64 -24.77
N VAL A 61 1.59 -2.35 -24.93
CA VAL A 61 1.91 -3.54 -24.15
C VAL A 61 2.81 -3.11 -23.00
N LEU A 62 2.28 -3.18 -21.78
CA LEU A 62 3.06 -2.90 -20.58
C LEU A 62 4.05 -4.02 -20.31
N LYS A 63 5.24 -3.64 -19.87
CA LYS A 63 6.31 -4.57 -19.50
C LYS A 63 6.80 -4.23 -18.11
N ILE A 64 7.32 -5.24 -17.44
CA ILE A 64 8.00 -5.02 -16.17
C ILE A 64 9.29 -4.23 -16.46
N PRO A 65 9.53 -3.07 -15.82
CA PRO A 65 10.77 -2.33 -15.96
C PRO A 65 11.98 -3.19 -15.54
N ALA A 66 13.12 -2.90 -16.14
CA ALA A 66 14.38 -3.53 -15.74
C ALA A 66 14.91 -2.87 -14.45
N SER A 67 15.34 -3.67 -13.48
CA SER A 67 16.04 -3.19 -12.29
C SER A 67 17.48 -2.77 -12.60
N GLY A 68 18.03 -3.26 -13.73
CA GLY A 68 19.44 -3.11 -14.07
C GLY A 68 20.36 -4.08 -13.32
N ALA A 69 19.78 -5.01 -12.55
CA ALA A 69 20.53 -6.13 -11.95
C ALA A 69 20.83 -7.22 -12.99
N THR A 70 21.88 -8.01 -12.73
CA THR A 70 22.27 -9.16 -13.57
C THR A 70 22.44 -10.40 -12.68
N PRO A 71 21.58 -11.43 -12.79
CA PRO A 71 20.33 -11.45 -13.59
C PRO A 71 19.24 -10.55 -13.00
N ASP A 72 18.31 -10.12 -13.86
CA ASP A 72 17.08 -9.41 -13.46
C ASP A 72 15.94 -10.39 -13.14
N LEU A 73 14.78 -9.90 -12.70
CA LEU A 73 13.58 -10.73 -12.56
C LEU A 73 13.14 -11.30 -13.90
N ASN A 74 12.77 -12.58 -13.92
CA ASN A 74 12.23 -13.21 -15.12
C ASN A 74 10.91 -12.55 -15.51
N THR A 75 10.69 -12.39 -16.82
CA THR A 75 9.41 -11.90 -17.36
C THR A 75 8.30 -12.95 -17.20
N THR A 76 7.09 -12.57 -17.59
CA THR A 76 5.90 -13.42 -17.53
C THR A 76 5.19 -13.48 -18.87
N SER A 77 4.52 -14.61 -19.13
CA SER A 77 3.60 -14.78 -20.26
C SER A 77 2.12 -14.70 -19.85
N LEU A 78 1.85 -14.44 -18.56
CA LEU A 78 0.50 -14.27 -18.03
C LEU A 78 -0.09 -12.91 -18.45
N THR A 79 -1.40 -12.77 -18.32
CA THR A 79 -2.08 -11.53 -18.67
C THR A 79 -2.10 -10.57 -17.48
N LEU A 80 -1.64 -9.34 -17.68
CA LEU A 80 -1.74 -8.29 -16.66
C LEU A 80 -3.21 -8.01 -16.35
N LYS A 81 -3.56 -8.05 -15.06
CA LYS A 81 -4.92 -7.78 -14.56
C LYS A 81 -5.03 -6.44 -13.86
N TYR A 82 -4.06 -6.13 -13.00
CA TYR A 82 -4.04 -4.88 -12.23
C TYR A 82 -2.63 -4.38 -12.02
N VAL A 83 -2.49 -3.07 -11.90
CA VAL A 83 -1.30 -2.42 -11.36
C VAL A 83 -1.72 -1.60 -10.15
N ALA A 84 -0.99 -1.69 -9.06
CA ALA A 84 -1.29 -0.96 -7.85
C ALA A 84 -0.08 -0.23 -7.27
N LEU A 85 -0.33 0.97 -6.76
CA LEU A 85 0.60 1.62 -5.83
C LEU A 85 0.32 1.10 -4.42
N GLY A 86 1.28 0.42 -3.83
CA GLY A 86 1.24 0.01 -2.43
C GLY A 86 1.88 1.05 -1.52
N ARG A 87 1.20 1.41 -0.42
CA ARG A 87 1.75 2.24 0.65
C ARG A 87 1.54 1.57 2.01
N GLY A 88 2.62 1.39 2.76
CA GLY A 88 2.55 0.68 4.04
C GLY A 88 3.85 0.63 4.83
N ILE A 89 3.99 -0.42 5.64
CA ILE A 89 5.17 -0.69 6.47
C ILE A 89 5.73 -2.10 6.25
N GLN A 90 7.04 -2.22 6.37
CA GLN A 90 7.75 -3.49 6.52
C GLN A 90 8.02 -3.71 8.01
N ASN A 91 7.76 -4.91 8.51
CA ASN A 91 7.95 -5.30 9.90
C ASN A 91 9.12 -6.26 10.04
N TYR A 92 9.94 -6.02 11.05
CA TYR A 92 11.15 -6.77 11.33
C TYR A 92 11.25 -7.13 12.81
N THR A 93 11.89 -8.26 13.13
CA THR A 93 12.27 -8.62 14.50
C THR A 93 13.77 -8.46 14.72
N CYS A 94 14.13 -7.97 15.90
CA CYS A 94 15.52 -7.87 16.34
C CYS A 94 15.91 -9.07 17.21
N SER A 95 17.12 -9.57 16.98
CA SER A 95 17.76 -10.62 17.78
C SER A 95 19.11 -10.19 18.36
N GLU A 96 19.69 -9.08 17.87
CA GLU A 96 21.01 -8.61 18.27
C GLU A 96 21.13 -7.10 18.01
N VAL A 97 21.73 -6.36 18.96
CA VAL A 97 22.00 -4.92 18.82
C VAL A 97 22.99 -4.67 17.69
N GLY A 98 22.76 -3.63 16.88
CA GLY A 98 23.64 -3.24 15.79
C GLY A 98 23.50 -4.08 14.51
N LYS A 99 22.66 -5.12 14.49
CA LYS A 99 22.31 -5.88 13.28
C LYS A 99 21.04 -5.33 12.62
N ARG A 100 20.84 -5.63 11.34
CA ARG A 100 19.56 -5.39 10.66
C ARG A 100 18.52 -6.39 11.19
N GLY A 101 17.28 -5.94 11.40
CA GLY A 101 16.20 -6.83 11.79
C GLY A 101 15.88 -7.87 10.70
N ALA A 102 15.39 -9.03 11.11
CA ALA A 102 14.90 -10.08 10.21
C ALA A 102 13.45 -9.78 9.81
N ALA A 103 13.12 -9.86 8.52
CA ALA A 103 11.79 -9.54 8.03
C ALA A 103 10.76 -10.56 8.53
N ILE A 104 9.64 -10.08 9.09
CA ILE A 104 8.54 -10.91 9.57
C ILE A 104 7.23 -10.67 8.81
N GLY A 105 7.16 -9.62 8.01
CA GLY A 105 6.02 -9.36 7.14
C GLY A 105 5.89 -7.90 6.75
N ALA A 106 4.79 -7.58 6.09
CA ALA A 106 4.42 -6.24 5.68
C ALA A 106 2.92 -6.04 5.83
N VAL A 107 2.49 -4.78 5.89
CA VAL A 107 1.08 -4.38 5.75
C VAL A 107 1.03 -3.15 4.85
N ALA A 108 0.18 -3.16 3.83
CA ALA A 108 -0.02 -2.03 2.94
C ALA A 108 -1.45 -1.93 2.42
N THR A 109 -1.87 -0.70 2.14
CA THR A 109 -3.04 -0.42 1.29
C THR A 109 -2.57 -0.35 -0.16
N LEU A 110 -3.33 -0.97 -1.05
CA LEU A 110 -3.09 -0.98 -2.49
C LEU A 110 -4.06 -0.01 -3.14
N TYR A 111 -3.55 0.89 -3.96
CA TYR A 111 -4.33 1.86 -4.73
C TYR A 111 -4.28 1.49 -6.21
N ASP A 112 -5.44 1.41 -6.86
CA ASP A 112 -5.54 1.02 -8.27
C ASP A 112 -4.87 2.07 -9.15
N ALA A 113 -3.82 1.66 -9.84
CA ALA A 113 -3.05 2.47 -10.77
C ALA A 113 -3.02 1.85 -12.17
N THR A 114 -3.98 0.97 -12.48
CA THR A 114 -4.05 0.25 -13.76
C THR A 114 -4.18 1.24 -14.92
N ASP A 115 -5.12 2.19 -14.85
CA ASP A 115 -5.28 3.22 -15.89
C ASP A 115 -4.05 4.12 -16.01
N LEU A 116 -3.38 4.40 -14.89
CA LEU A 116 -2.16 5.18 -14.86
C LEU A 116 -1.01 4.45 -15.55
N ALA A 117 -0.90 3.13 -15.36
CA ALA A 117 0.09 2.31 -16.05
C ALA A 117 -0.05 2.39 -17.57
N TYR A 118 -1.29 2.46 -18.10
CA TYR A 118 -1.49 2.63 -19.54
C TYR A 118 -1.27 4.07 -20.01
N SER A 119 -1.72 5.06 -19.23
CA SER A 119 -1.69 6.47 -19.65
C SER A 119 -0.34 7.17 -19.40
N ASN A 120 0.38 6.85 -18.33
CA ASN A 120 1.63 7.51 -17.94
C ASN A 120 2.50 6.66 -17.00
N GLU A 121 3.32 5.77 -17.57
CA GLU A 121 4.26 4.92 -16.80
C GLU A 121 5.32 5.74 -16.06
N ALA A 122 5.80 6.84 -16.63
CA ALA A 122 6.81 7.66 -15.98
C ALA A 122 6.27 8.25 -14.66
N LEU A 123 5.01 8.69 -14.64
CA LEU A 123 4.36 9.13 -13.41
C LEU A 123 4.18 7.95 -12.45
N LEU A 124 3.69 6.80 -12.93
CA LEU A 124 3.55 5.59 -12.12
C LEU A 124 4.86 5.24 -11.38
N HIS A 125 5.98 5.13 -12.10
CA HIS A 125 7.30 4.79 -11.55
C HIS A 125 7.86 5.83 -10.57
N SER A 126 7.40 7.07 -10.65
CA SER A 126 7.77 8.10 -9.67
C SER A 126 6.92 8.07 -8.40
N LEU A 127 5.73 7.46 -8.41
CA LEU A 127 4.79 7.50 -7.28
C LEU A 127 5.34 6.89 -5.99
N PRO A 128 5.97 5.70 -5.98
CA PRO A 128 6.53 5.14 -4.76
C PRO A 128 7.47 6.11 -4.04
N GLY A 129 8.35 6.78 -4.79
CA GLY A 129 9.26 7.82 -4.26
C GLY A 129 8.53 9.05 -3.73
N MET A 130 7.44 9.48 -4.36
CA MET A 130 6.65 10.61 -3.90
C MET A 130 5.89 10.31 -2.60
N VAL A 131 5.31 9.12 -2.46
CA VAL A 131 4.40 8.80 -1.34
C VAL A 131 5.08 8.16 -0.14
N VAL A 132 6.31 7.65 -0.28
CA VAL A 132 7.02 6.95 0.81
C VAL A 132 7.24 7.84 2.04
N ASN A 133 7.32 9.16 1.87
CA ASN A 133 7.52 10.11 2.96
C ASN A 133 6.22 10.63 3.59
N LEU A 134 5.05 10.20 3.09
CA LEU A 134 3.75 10.54 3.68
C LEU A 134 3.44 9.57 4.81
N PRO A 135 3.35 10.00 6.08
CA PRO A 135 3.24 9.08 7.21
C PRO A 135 2.03 8.15 7.09
N VAL A 136 2.24 6.83 7.24
CA VAL A 136 1.13 5.84 7.13
C VAL A 136 0.15 5.97 8.28
N ALA A 137 0.66 6.31 9.48
CA ALA A 137 -0.16 6.58 10.66
C ALA A 137 -1.14 7.74 10.44
N SER A 138 -0.79 8.66 9.54
CA SER A 138 -1.65 9.76 9.09
C SER A 138 -2.34 9.38 7.78
N ALA A 139 -3.15 8.33 7.80
CA ALA A 139 -3.84 7.81 6.61
C ALA A 139 -4.56 8.91 5.80
N GLY A 140 -5.02 10.00 6.45
CA GLY A 140 -5.59 11.18 5.77
C GLY A 140 -4.63 11.88 4.80
N SER A 141 -3.34 11.98 5.13
CA SER A 141 -2.32 12.61 4.27
C SER A 141 -2.03 11.77 3.03
N VAL A 142 -1.91 10.44 3.20
CA VAL A 142 -1.78 9.51 2.06
C VAL A 142 -3.03 9.60 1.19
N ARG A 143 -4.24 9.49 1.76
CA ARG A 143 -5.50 9.61 1.00
C ARG A 143 -5.59 10.92 0.24
N THR A 144 -5.15 12.04 0.82
CA THR A 144 -5.17 13.35 0.16
C THR A 144 -4.22 13.39 -1.03
N ALA A 145 -3.01 12.86 -0.90
CA ALA A 145 -2.05 12.81 -2.02
C ALA A 145 -2.53 11.88 -3.14
N ILE A 146 -3.03 10.69 -2.78
CA ILE A 146 -3.59 9.70 -3.71
C ILE A 146 -4.80 10.27 -4.48
N LYS A 147 -5.68 11.04 -3.81
CA LYS A 147 -6.80 11.72 -4.48
C LYS A 147 -6.34 12.70 -5.57
N ARG A 148 -5.16 13.33 -5.44
CA ARG A 148 -4.63 14.24 -6.47
C ARG A 148 -4.23 13.53 -7.75
N VAL A 149 -3.94 12.23 -7.66
CA VAL A 149 -3.65 11.35 -8.80
C VAL A 149 -4.80 10.40 -9.11
N ASN A 150 -5.98 10.66 -8.53
CA ASN A 150 -7.24 9.95 -8.78
C ASN A 150 -7.18 8.41 -8.65
N LEU A 151 -6.39 7.90 -7.71
CA LEU A 151 -6.34 6.45 -7.45
C LEU A 151 -7.34 6.07 -6.36
N SER A 152 -8.10 5.00 -6.59
CA SER A 152 -9.01 4.40 -5.62
C SER A 152 -8.32 3.29 -4.84
N VAL A 153 -8.88 2.86 -3.70
CA VAL A 153 -8.39 1.66 -3.03
C VAL A 153 -8.74 0.43 -3.88
N LEU A 154 -7.75 -0.40 -4.17
CA LEU A 154 -7.89 -1.69 -4.85
C LEU A 154 -7.99 -2.84 -3.84
N GLY A 155 -7.35 -2.69 -2.68
CA GLY A 155 -7.38 -3.69 -1.61
C GLY A 155 -6.17 -3.57 -0.68
N HIS A 156 -5.73 -4.71 -0.14
CA HIS A 156 -4.74 -4.79 0.92
C HIS A 156 -3.71 -5.88 0.71
N HIS A 157 -2.49 -5.60 1.14
CA HIS A 157 -1.40 -6.56 1.25
C HIS A 157 -1.04 -6.76 2.71
N PHE A 158 -0.92 -8.01 3.15
CA PHE A 158 -0.45 -8.35 4.49
C PHE A 158 0.25 -9.71 4.50
N PHE A 159 0.84 -10.09 5.64
CA PHE A 159 1.33 -11.44 5.88
C PHE A 159 0.42 -12.11 6.89
N ASP A 160 -0.01 -13.34 6.61
CA ASP A 160 -0.80 -14.12 7.55
C ASP A 160 0.06 -14.79 8.63
N ALA A 161 -0.59 -15.52 9.55
CA ALA A 161 0.08 -16.18 10.67
C ALA A 161 1.11 -17.25 10.23
N ALA A 162 1.02 -17.76 8.99
CA ALA A 162 1.99 -18.69 8.43
C ALA A 162 3.16 -17.98 7.72
N GLY A 163 3.21 -16.64 7.77
CA GLY A 163 4.19 -15.83 7.06
C GLY A 163 3.96 -15.81 5.55
N THR A 164 2.75 -16.13 5.08
CA THR A 164 2.42 -16.12 3.66
C THR A 164 2.03 -14.69 3.26
N PRO A 165 2.66 -14.09 2.23
CA PRO A 165 2.19 -12.84 1.66
C PRO A 165 0.81 -13.04 1.03
N VAL A 166 -0.16 -12.25 1.46
CA VAL A 166 -1.52 -12.23 0.96
C VAL A 166 -1.77 -10.91 0.26
N PHE A 167 -2.38 -10.96 -0.91
CA PHE A 167 -2.93 -9.79 -1.59
C PHE A 167 -4.42 -10.04 -1.76
N GLN A 168 -5.23 -9.25 -1.07
CA GLN A 168 -6.69 -9.35 -1.09
C GLN A 168 -7.23 -8.09 -1.75
N LEU A 169 -7.87 -8.25 -2.91
CA LEU A 169 -8.48 -7.15 -3.63
C LEU A 169 -9.96 -7.03 -3.25
N ASP A 170 -10.50 -5.82 -3.22
CA ASP A 170 -11.86 -5.52 -2.76
C ASP A 170 -12.94 -6.12 -3.69
N ASN A 171 -12.56 -6.51 -4.91
CA ASN A 171 -13.41 -7.22 -5.87
C ASN A 171 -13.46 -8.74 -5.66
N GLY A 172 -12.91 -9.25 -4.55
CA GLY A 172 -12.94 -10.68 -4.18
C GLY A 172 -11.83 -11.53 -4.81
N LYS A 173 -10.93 -10.93 -5.61
CA LYS A 173 -9.71 -11.60 -6.06
C LYS A 173 -8.70 -11.67 -4.91
N VAL A 174 -7.97 -12.77 -4.84
CA VAL A 174 -6.98 -12.98 -3.78
C VAL A 174 -5.84 -13.85 -4.29
N ILE A 175 -4.62 -13.57 -3.84
CA ILE A 175 -3.49 -14.48 -4.01
C ILE A 175 -2.78 -14.71 -2.69
N TYR A 176 -2.62 -15.98 -2.35
CA TYR A 176 -1.73 -16.46 -1.31
C TYR A 176 -0.42 -16.81 -1.99
N ALA A 177 0.60 -15.97 -1.80
CA ALA A 177 1.78 -15.98 -2.62
C ALA A 177 2.96 -16.69 -1.95
N THR A 178 3.92 -17.12 -2.75
CA THR A 178 5.27 -17.48 -2.30
C THR A 178 6.29 -16.75 -3.16
N LYS A 179 7.38 -16.29 -2.55
CA LYS A 179 8.48 -15.62 -3.27
C LYS A 179 9.25 -16.68 -4.07
N THR A 180 9.49 -16.43 -5.35
CA THR A 180 10.33 -17.28 -6.21
C THR A 180 11.64 -16.60 -6.60
N GLU A 181 11.62 -15.29 -6.78
CA GLU A 181 12.81 -14.52 -7.20
C GLU A 181 12.89 -13.20 -6.43
N ASN A 182 14.11 -12.68 -6.30
CA ASN A 182 14.35 -11.32 -5.84
C ASN A 182 15.61 -10.74 -6.49
N VAL A 183 15.59 -9.42 -6.68
CA VAL A 183 16.75 -8.63 -7.08
C VAL A 183 16.84 -7.39 -6.20
N LYS A 184 18.05 -6.88 -5.99
CA LYS A 184 18.22 -5.63 -5.23
C LYS A 184 17.54 -4.49 -5.96
N ALA A 185 16.86 -3.62 -5.21
CA ALA A 185 16.38 -2.37 -5.78
C ALA A 185 17.57 -1.57 -6.34
N PRO A 186 17.37 -0.80 -7.43
CA PRO A 186 18.42 0.05 -7.97
C PRO A 186 19.05 0.94 -6.88
N GLY A 187 20.34 1.23 -6.97
CA GLY A 187 21.02 2.10 -6.00
C GLY A 187 20.45 3.53 -5.93
N SER A 188 19.76 3.96 -6.99
CA SER A 188 19.02 5.22 -7.09
C SER A 188 17.63 5.17 -6.44
N ALA A 189 17.16 4.02 -5.98
CA ALA A 189 15.84 3.86 -5.40
C ALA A 189 15.67 4.76 -4.14
N PRO A 190 14.52 5.42 -3.96
CA PRO A 190 14.30 6.33 -2.83
C PRO A 190 14.38 5.60 -1.48
N LYS A 191 15.07 6.18 -0.50
CA LYS A 191 15.39 5.52 0.79
C LYS A 191 14.25 5.53 1.83
N GLY A 192 13.18 6.28 1.58
CA GLY A 192 12.11 6.53 2.55
C GLY A 192 12.58 7.30 3.81
N PRO A 193 11.66 7.56 4.77
CA PRO A 193 11.95 8.37 5.96
C PRO A 193 13.06 7.82 6.86
N ALA A 194 13.27 6.49 6.87
CA ALA A 194 14.31 5.87 7.67
C ALA A 194 15.72 6.05 7.09
N GLY A 195 15.84 6.49 5.82
CA GLY A 195 17.14 6.70 5.17
C GLY A 195 17.94 5.42 4.90
N THR A 196 17.31 4.24 5.03
CA THR A 196 17.98 2.93 5.03
C THR A 196 18.07 2.27 3.66
N GLY A 197 17.32 2.76 2.66
CA GLY A 197 17.26 2.16 1.33
C GLY A 197 15.89 1.57 1.01
N ALA A 198 15.74 1.12 -0.24
CA ALA A 198 14.54 0.47 -0.74
C ALA A 198 14.64 -1.06 -0.63
N VAL A 199 13.53 -1.72 -0.27
CA VAL A 199 13.46 -3.20 -0.26
C VAL A 199 13.61 -3.79 -1.66
N ASP A 200 14.12 -5.01 -1.73
CA ASP A 200 14.31 -5.76 -2.98
C ASP A 200 13.03 -5.81 -3.84
N TRP A 201 13.20 -5.85 -5.15
CA TRP A 201 12.12 -6.21 -6.07
C TRP A 201 11.91 -7.71 -5.99
N LEU A 202 10.66 -8.14 -6.11
CA LEU A 202 10.26 -9.54 -5.91
C LEU A 202 9.39 -10.03 -7.06
N LYS A 203 9.55 -11.32 -7.38
CA LYS A 203 8.54 -12.10 -8.08
C LYS A 203 7.89 -13.06 -7.10
N LEU A 204 6.57 -13.07 -7.07
CA LEU A 204 5.78 -13.98 -6.25
C LEU A 204 4.77 -14.72 -7.12
N ILE A 205 4.58 -16.01 -6.86
CA ILE A 205 3.57 -16.83 -7.55
C ILE A 205 2.60 -17.42 -6.53
N THR A 206 1.46 -17.96 -7.00
CA THR A 206 0.55 -18.73 -6.15
C THR A 206 1.29 -19.82 -5.37
N LYS A 207 1.11 -19.80 -4.06
CA LYS A 207 1.62 -20.83 -3.15
C LYS A 207 0.76 -22.09 -3.30
N LEU A 208 1.34 -23.12 -3.89
CA LEU A 208 0.68 -24.42 -4.06
C LEU A 208 0.44 -25.09 -2.70
N ASN A 209 -0.66 -25.83 -2.58
CA ASN A 209 -1.05 -26.59 -1.39
C ASN A 209 -1.17 -25.73 -0.11
N TYR A 210 -1.54 -24.46 -0.25
CA TYR A 210 -1.75 -23.61 0.91
C TYR A 210 -3.04 -23.98 1.65
N VAL A 211 -2.95 -24.19 2.97
CA VAL A 211 -4.07 -24.64 3.80
C VAL A 211 -4.95 -23.47 4.27
N GLY A 212 -4.40 -22.25 4.33
CA GLY A 212 -5.13 -21.07 4.80
C GLY A 212 -6.06 -20.43 3.78
N GLY A 213 -6.12 -20.94 2.54
CA GLY A 213 -7.01 -20.45 1.50
C GLY A 213 -6.56 -20.82 0.09
N VAL A 214 -7.38 -20.47 -0.89
CA VAL A 214 -7.13 -20.74 -2.32
C VAL A 214 -7.04 -19.41 -3.06
N SER A 215 -5.99 -19.23 -3.87
CA SER A 215 -5.87 -18.07 -4.76
C SER A 215 -7.00 -18.07 -5.78
N ASN A 216 -7.53 -16.90 -6.11
CA ASN A 216 -8.63 -16.73 -7.05
C ASN A 216 -8.39 -15.49 -7.93
N GLY A 217 -8.35 -15.73 -9.24
CA GLY A 217 -8.29 -14.68 -10.27
C GLY A 217 -6.99 -13.86 -10.30
N LEU A 218 -5.93 -14.41 -9.67
CA LEU A 218 -4.56 -13.90 -9.57
C LEU A 218 -3.62 -15.10 -9.39
N SER A 219 -2.55 -15.14 -10.18
CA SER A 219 -1.57 -16.24 -10.18
C SER A 219 -0.13 -15.79 -9.95
N GLU A 220 0.18 -14.52 -10.20
CA GLU A 220 1.52 -13.96 -10.07
C GLU A 220 1.48 -12.47 -9.69
N VAL A 221 2.44 -12.06 -8.85
CA VAL A 221 2.62 -10.66 -8.42
C VAL A 221 4.08 -10.28 -8.51
N TYR A 222 4.35 -9.14 -9.12
CA TYR A 222 5.65 -8.50 -9.03
C TYR A 222 5.59 -7.32 -8.08
N ARG A 223 6.58 -7.22 -7.19
CA ARG A 223 6.85 -5.99 -6.41
C ARG A 223 8.04 -5.30 -7.03
N ILE A 224 7.85 -4.11 -7.58
CA ILE A 224 8.88 -3.34 -8.28
C ILE A 224 8.79 -1.86 -7.90
N GLU A 225 9.72 -1.05 -8.42
CA GLU A 225 9.80 0.39 -8.14
C GLU A 225 9.66 0.71 -6.65
N THR A 226 10.45 0.00 -5.84
CA THR A 226 10.37 0.10 -4.38
C THR A 226 11.00 1.39 -3.86
N ALA A 227 10.42 1.93 -2.80
CA ALA A 227 10.94 3.06 -2.04
C ALA A 227 10.87 2.73 -0.54
N GLY A 228 11.98 2.93 0.18
CA GLY A 228 12.07 2.67 1.60
C GLY A 228 11.86 1.21 2.01
N GLY A 229 11.62 1.01 3.30
CA GLY A 229 11.29 -0.29 3.88
C GLY A 229 12.47 -1.12 4.36
N VAL A 230 13.74 -0.79 4.07
CA VAL A 230 14.88 -1.55 4.64
C VAL A 230 14.96 -1.30 6.15
N SER A 231 15.03 -2.36 6.96
CA SER A 231 15.15 -2.25 8.44
C SER A 231 16.23 -1.26 8.86
N THR A 232 16.04 -0.48 9.93
CA THR A 232 17.13 0.20 10.65
C THR A 232 18.01 -0.84 11.40
N LEU A 233 19.10 -0.39 12.00
CA LEU A 233 19.85 -1.24 12.93
C LEU A 233 19.06 -1.39 14.22
N CYS A 234 19.05 -2.61 14.76
CA CYS A 234 18.44 -2.94 16.03
C CYS A 234 19.12 -2.19 17.17
N THR A 235 18.33 -1.48 17.98
CA THR A 235 18.80 -0.78 19.18
C THR A 235 18.69 -1.63 20.44
N ALA A 236 17.97 -2.75 20.37
CA ALA A 236 17.81 -3.73 21.44
C ALA A 236 17.97 -5.16 20.90
N ALA A 237 18.35 -6.10 21.77
CA ALA A 237 18.51 -7.52 21.43
C ALA A 237 17.18 -8.25 21.21
N SER A 238 16.05 -7.60 21.49
CA SER A 238 14.70 -8.08 21.22
C SER A 238 13.79 -6.90 20.92
N GLY A 239 12.88 -7.04 19.97
CA GLY A 239 11.91 -6.00 19.64
C GLY A 239 11.43 -6.08 18.20
N VAL A 240 10.55 -5.15 17.83
CA VAL A 240 10.01 -5.02 16.48
C VAL A 240 10.40 -3.65 15.92
N ILE A 241 10.77 -3.63 14.64
CA ILE A 241 11.00 -2.41 13.86
C ILE A 241 9.95 -2.37 12.76
N SER A 242 9.27 -1.24 12.63
CA SER A 242 8.39 -0.93 11.49
C SER A 242 9.03 0.16 10.64
N VAL A 243 9.21 -0.11 9.35
CA VAL A 243 9.81 0.84 8.41
C VAL A 243 8.83 1.16 7.30
N GLU A 244 8.58 2.44 7.08
CA GLU A 244 7.71 2.89 6.01
C GLU A 244 8.27 2.55 4.63
N TYR A 245 7.39 2.04 3.76
CA TYR A 245 7.72 1.70 2.38
C TYR A 245 6.58 2.05 1.42
N ALA A 246 6.94 2.18 0.15
CA ALA A 246 6.02 2.17 -0.98
C ALA A 246 6.60 1.28 -2.09
N ALA A 247 5.73 0.77 -2.95
CA ALA A 247 6.13 -0.04 -4.10
C ALA A 247 5.02 -0.08 -5.14
N GLU A 248 5.35 -0.46 -6.35
CA GLU A 248 4.37 -0.93 -7.32
C GLU A 248 4.12 -2.43 -7.15
N TYR A 249 2.88 -2.84 -7.37
CA TYR A 249 2.45 -4.24 -7.41
C TYR A 249 1.73 -4.52 -8.72
N TRP A 250 2.29 -5.43 -9.52
CA TRP A 250 1.75 -5.80 -10.83
C TRP A 250 1.19 -7.21 -10.75
N PHE A 251 -0.10 -7.36 -11.01
CA PHE A 251 -0.87 -8.57 -10.78
C PHE A 251 -1.23 -9.24 -12.10
N PHE A 252 -0.94 -10.54 -12.22
CA PHE A 252 -1.18 -11.31 -13.43
C PHE A 252 -1.99 -12.58 -13.14
N ASP A 253 -2.71 -13.05 -14.16
CA ASP A 253 -3.47 -14.31 -14.16
C ASP A 253 -3.63 -14.85 -15.59
#